data_AF-A0A6J7L026-F1
#
_entry.id   AF-A0A6J7L026-F1
#
_cell.length_a   1.000
_cell.length_b   1.000
_cell.length_c   1.000
_cell.angle_alpha   90.00
_cell.angle_beta   90.00
_cell.angle_gamma   90.00
#
_symmetry.space_group_name_H-M   'P 1'
#
loop_
_entity.id
_entity.type
_entity.pdbx_description
1 polymer ?
#
loop_
_entity_poly.entity_id
_entity_poly.type
_entity_poly.pdbx_seq_one_letter_code
_entity_poly.pdbx_strand_id
1 'polypeptide(L)' 'MTAQPHDPSTVASAAVEQAVALADAALGAAGHEVTDPFTRSVWHDVASGAITDDEGEARIMAHFGISFID' A
#
# COMPACT_ATOMS: atom_id res chain seq x y z
N MET A 1 26.58 10.70 -22.85
CA MET A 1 25.47 10.73 -21.88
C MET A 1 25.35 9.31 -21.32
N THR A 2 26.09 8.99 -20.26
CA THR A 2 26.12 7.64 -19.69
C THR A 2 24.85 7.45 -18.87
N ALA A 3 23.99 6.51 -19.28
CA ALA A 3 22.88 6.06 -18.46
C ALA A 3 23.46 5.56 -17.12
N GLN A 4 23.12 6.26 -16.04
CA GLN A 4 23.49 5.84 -14.69
C GLN A 4 22.80 4.50 -14.42
N PRO A 5 23.50 3.46 -13.94
CA PRO A 5 22.87 2.19 -13.61
C PRO A 5 21.77 2.45 -12.59
N HIS A 6 20.52 2.17 -12.97
CA HIS A 6 19.38 2.24 -12.08
C HIS A 6 19.54 1.08 -11.09
N ASP A 7 19.78 1.39 -9.82
CA ASP A 7 19.81 0.37 -8.77
C ASP A 7 18.42 -0.32 -8.76
N PRO A 8 18.35 -1.66 -8.93
CA PRO A 8 17.07 -2.37 -8.91
C PRO A 8 16.27 -2.12 -7.63
N SER A 9 16.92 -1.80 -6.52
CA SER A 9 16.29 -1.46 -5.25
C SER A 9 15.55 -0.12 -5.31
N THR A 10 16.12 0.88 -6.02
CA THR A 10 15.49 2.18 -6.23
C THR A 10 14.29 2.07 -7.17
N VAL A 11 14.38 1.23 -8.21
CA VAL A 11 13.26 0.98 -9.12
C VAL A 11 12.10 0.27 -8.40
N ALA A 12 12.41 -0.70 -7.54
CA ALA A 12 11.39 -1.36 -6.72
C ALA A 12 10.70 -0.39 -5.76
N SER A 13 11.45 0.48 -5.07
CA SER A 13 10.87 1.51 -4.20
C SER A 13 9.93 2.45 -4.95
N ALA A 14 10.34 2.92 -6.14
CA ALA A 14 9.52 3.81 -6.96
C ALA A 14 8.23 3.13 -7.44
N ALA A 15 8.26 1.81 -7.70
CA ALA A 15 7.07 1.05 -8.06
C ALA A 15 6.08 0.94 -6.88
N VAL A 16 6.58 0.72 -5.66
CA VAL A 16 5.75 0.71 -4.44
C VAL A 16 5.08 2.07 -4.23
N GLU A 17 5.84 3.16 -4.30
CA GLU A 17 5.31 4.52 -4.17
C GLU A 17 4.27 4.83 -5.24
N GLN A 18 4.49 4.39 -6.48
CA GLN A 18 3.54 4.59 -7.58
C GLN A 18 2.24 3.81 -7.36
N ALA A 19 2.31 2.57 -6.86
CA ALA A 19 1.14 1.77 -6.54
C ALA A 19 0.30 2.42 -5.43
N VAL A 20 0.96 2.88 -4.35
CA VAL A 20 0.29 3.59 -3.25
C VAL A 20 -0.34 4.90 -3.74
N ALA A 21 0.38 5.69 -4.54
CA ALA A 21 -0.14 6.95 -5.09
C ALA A 21 -1.34 6.73 -6.02
N LEU A 22 -1.35 5.65 -6.80
CA LEU A 22 -2.49 5.28 -7.65
C LEU A 22 -3.72 4.94 -6.82
N ALA A 23 -3.54 4.16 -5.75
CA ALA A 23 -4.63 3.81 -4.83
C ALA A 23 -5.20 5.05 -4.12
N ASP A 24 -4.33 5.93 -3.61
CA ASP A 24 -4.73 7.20 -3.00
C ASP A 24 -5.50 8.10 -3.99
N ALA A 25 -5.05 8.17 -5.25
CA ALA A 25 -5.74 8.95 -6.28
C ALA A 25 -7.11 8.37 -6.64
N ALA A 26 -7.24 7.04 -6.74
CA ALA A 26 -8.51 6.38 -7.02
C ALA A 26 -9.51 6.59 -5.87
N LEU A 27 -9.03 6.50 -4.63
CA LEU A 27 -9.84 6.76 -3.45
C LEU A 27 -10.25 8.25 -3.36
N GLY A 28 -9.32 9.16 -3.65
CA GLY A 28 -9.57 10.60 -3.72
C GLY A 28 -10.58 10.98 -4.80
N ALA A 29 -10.55 10.32 -5.96
CA ALA A 29 -11.54 10.50 -7.03
C ALA A 29 -12.95 10.07 -6.58
N ALA A 30 -13.06 9.13 -5.64
CA ALA A 30 -14.30 8.74 -4.99
C ALA A 30 -14.68 9.63 -3.78
N GLY A 31 -13.88 10.64 -3.45
CA GLY A 31 -14.11 11.54 -2.31
C GLY A 31 -13.68 10.97 -0.96
N HIS A 32 -12.81 9.97 -0.97
CA HIS A 32 -12.31 9.30 0.22
C HIS A 32 -10.80 9.53 0.41
N GLU A 33 -10.33 9.46 1.66
CA GLU A 33 -8.91 9.58 2.01
C GLU A 33 -8.57 8.55 3.10
N VAL A 34 -7.44 7.86 2.98
CA VAL A 34 -6.92 7.01 4.06
C VAL A 34 -6.16 7.87 5.08
N THR A 35 -6.77 8.14 6.22
CA THR A 35 -6.15 8.96 7.28
C THR A 35 -5.47 8.14 8.37
N ASP A 36 -5.81 6.86 8.52
CA ASP A 36 -5.28 6.00 9.58
C ASP A 36 -3.81 5.59 9.28
N PRO A 37 -2.84 5.93 10.15
CA PRO A 37 -1.42 5.64 9.90
C PRO A 37 -1.10 4.14 9.86
N PHE A 38 -1.83 3.33 10.63
CA PHE A 38 -1.63 1.88 10.63
C PHE A 38 -2.04 1.29 9.29
N THR A 39 -3.20 1.68 8.78
CA THR A 39 -3.69 1.31 7.45
C THR A 39 -2.65 1.70 6.39
N ARG A 40 -2.12 2.93 6.42
CA ARG A 40 -1.07 3.34 5.47
C ARG A 40 0.20 2.46 5.54
N SER A 41 0.63 2.06 6.75
CA SER A 41 1.75 1.13 6.92
C SER A 41 1.47 -0.23 6.29
N VAL A 42 0.27 -0.78 6.52
CA VAL A 42 -0.10 -2.09 5.98
C VAL A 42 -0.17 -2.06 4.45
N TRP A 43 -0.74 -1.01 3.86
CA TRP A 43 -0.79 -0.85 2.40
C TRP A 43 0.61 -0.78 1.77
N HIS A 44 1.57 -0.16 2.45
CA HIS A 44 2.96 -0.15 2.00
C HIS A 44 3.61 -1.55 2.06
N ASP A 45 3.32 -2.32 3.12
CA ASP A 45 3.80 -3.70 3.24
C ASP A 45 3.21 -4.61 2.16
N VAL A 46 1.93 -4.43 1.81
CA VAL A 46 1.29 -5.14 0.69
C VAL A 46 1.92 -4.73 -0.65
N ALA A 47 2.05 -3.43 -0.91
CA ALA A 47 2.61 -2.93 -2.18
C ALA A 47 4.08 -3.33 -2.38
N SER A 48 4.85 -3.46 -1.30
CA SER A 48 6.23 -3.98 -1.33
C SER A 48 6.32 -5.51 -1.43
N GLY A 49 5.20 -6.22 -1.29
CA GLY A 49 5.14 -7.68 -1.25
C GLY A 49 5.71 -8.28 0.04
N ALA A 50 5.91 -7.47 1.10
CA ALA A 50 6.33 -7.94 2.41
C ALA A 50 5.26 -8.80 3.10
N ILE A 51 4.00 -8.55 2.77
CA ILE A 51 2.83 -9.36 3.17
C ILE A 51 1.90 -9.56 1.97
N THR A 52 1.03 -10.56 2.04
CA THR A 52 -0.03 -10.75 1.06
C THR A 52 -1.18 -9.77 1.29
N ASP A 53 -2.02 -9.59 0.27
CA ASP A 53 -3.24 -8.77 0.37
C ASP A 53 -4.19 -9.31 1.46
N ASP A 54 -4.47 -10.61 1.48
CA ASP A 54 -5.30 -11.28 2.50
C ASP A 54 -4.79 -11.02 3.93
N GLU A 55 -3.46 -11.05 4.12
CA GLU A 55 -2.86 -10.76 5.43
C GLU A 55 -2.99 -9.27 5.79
N GLY A 56 -2.83 -8.38 4.81
CA GLY A 56 -3.06 -6.94 4.98
C GLY A 56 -4.51 -6.64 5.38
N GLU A 57 -5.48 -7.22 4.68
CA GLU A 57 -6.91 -7.11 4.99
C GLU A 57 -7.18 -7.59 6.41
N ALA A 58 -6.74 -8.80 6.77
CA ALA A 58 -6.95 -9.36 8.11
C ALA A 58 -6.38 -8.45 9.22
N ARG A 59 -5.20 -7.86 9.01
CA ARG A 59 -4.58 -6.91 9.96
C ARG A 59 -5.39 -5.62 10.11
N ILE A 60 -5.85 -5.04 9.00
CA ILE A 60 -6.66 -3.81 9.00
C ILE A 60 -8.01 -4.08 9.70
N MET A 61 -8.64 -5.21 9.39
CA MET A 61 -9.91 -5.61 9.99
C MET A 61 -9.77 -5.79 11.50
N ALA A 62 -8.69 -6.46 11.95
CA ALA A 62 -8.38 -6.60 13.37
C ALA A 62 -8.13 -5.25 14.06
N HIS A 63 -7.43 -4.30 13.42
CA HIS A 63 -7.18 -2.95 13.96
C HIS A 63 -8.46 -2.16 14.20
N PHE A 64 -9.46 -2.31 13.33
CA PHE A 64 -10.76 -1.67 13.49
C PHE A 64 -11.79 -2.49 14.27
N GLY A 65 -11.42 -3.69 14.75
CA GLY A 65 -12.33 -4.60 15.44
C GLY A 65 -13.48 -5.11 14.55
N ILE A 66 -13.29 -5.14 13.24
CA ILE A 66 -14.28 -5.62 12.28
C ILE A 66 -14.11 -7.12 12.15
N SER A 67 -15.18 -7.86 12.40
CA SER A 67 -15.26 -9.31 12.20
C SER A 67 -16.41 -9.60 11.25
N PHE A 68 -16.19 -10.46 10.26
CA PHE A 68 -17.27 -10.99 9.45
C PHE A 68 -18.10 -11.94 10.31
N ILE A 69 -19.38 -11.62 10.49
CA ILE A 69 -20.36 -12.52 11.09
C ILE A 69 -20.63 -13.62 10.05
N ASP A 70 -20.40 -14.88 10.44
CA ASP A 70 -20.78 -16.07 9.66
C ASP A 70 -22.31 -16.19 9.52
#